data_AF-A0A661UKY8-F1
#
_entry.id   AF-A0A661UKY8-F1
#
_cell.length_a   1.000
_cell.length_b   1.000
_cell.length_c   1.000
_cell.angle_alpha   90.00
_cell.angle_beta   90.00
_cell.angle_gamma   90.00
#
_symmetry.space_group_name_H-M   'P 1'
#
loop_
_entity.id
_entity.type
_entity.pdbx_description
1 polymer ?
#
loop_
_entity_poly.entity_id
_entity_poly.type
_entity_poly.pdbx_seq_one_letter_code
_entity_poly.pdbx_strand_id
1 'polypeptide(L)'
;MESQAKNFEITEAYLAGSGRPALTDERRLLLEKLFALPGRDILNKILNLDDPREMVQGVPCEDFFLLIKKVGEEDSVALLELASVDQWQYLLDLEIWEKDRLDIPHASRWMSLLKQADCRKLVKWLFSEGQYLAHYHFFRTLEVVVINDKDEVFDIPEGFFSLDNVFYIRVLDPQYRESMENIVRVMADEDLTRYQALLLGLAGVLPAEVEEEMYRLR
;
A
#
# COMPACT_ATOMS: atom_id res chain seq x y z
N MET A 1 -12.29 34.54 -6.59
CA MET A 1 -11.80 35.20 -5.36
C MET A 1 -12.65 34.62 -4.25
N GLU A 2 -12.15 33.80 -3.33
CA GLU A 2 -10.88 33.82 -2.61
C GLU A 2 -10.36 32.40 -2.39
N SER A 3 -9.07 32.20 -2.65
CA SER A 3 -8.30 31.02 -2.30
C SER A 3 -7.83 31.18 -0.85
N GLN A 4 -8.36 30.40 0.08
CA GLN A 4 -7.85 30.35 1.44
C GLN A 4 -6.60 29.46 1.48
N ALA A 5 -5.44 30.10 1.37
CA ALA A 5 -4.17 29.51 1.80
C ALA A 5 -4.20 29.39 3.33
N LYS A 6 -4.37 28.17 3.84
CA LYS A 6 -4.10 27.87 5.25
C LYS A 6 -2.59 27.88 5.45
N ASN A 7 -2.09 28.96 6.06
CA ASN A 7 -0.76 29.01 6.64
C ASN A 7 -0.64 27.90 7.69
N PHE A 8 0.21 26.92 7.44
CA PHE A 8 0.64 25.94 8.43
C PHE A 8 1.69 26.60 9.32
N GLU A 9 1.30 27.02 10.52
CA GLU A 9 2.24 27.35 11.59
C GLU A 9 2.85 26.03 12.11
N ILE A 10 4.12 25.81 11.79
CA ILE A 10 4.94 24.71 12.29
C ILE A 10 5.08 24.90 13.80
N THR A 11 4.35 24.11 14.59
CA THR A 11 4.41 24.18 16.06
C THR A 11 5.58 23.34 16.57
N GLU A 12 6.55 23.98 17.22
CA GLU A 12 7.80 23.44 17.81
C GLU A 12 7.62 22.36 18.93
N ALA A 13 6.44 21.76 19.09
CA ALA A 13 6.10 20.97 20.28
C ALA A 13 6.42 19.46 20.22
N TYR A 14 6.96 18.93 19.11
CA TYR A 14 7.15 17.47 18.94
C TYR A 14 8.61 16.97 19.00
N LEU A 15 9.59 17.81 19.36
CA LEU A 15 11.01 17.43 19.39
C LEU A 15 11.48 16.66 20.65
N ALA A 16 10.57 16.24 21.53
CA ALA A 16 10.93 15.55 22.77
C ALA A 16 10.41 14.11 22.81
N GLY A 17 11.03 13.20 22.06
CA GLY A 17 10.81 11.77 22.32
C GLY A 17 10.95 10.80 21.16
N SER A 18 12.08 10.77 20.47
CA SER A 18 12.54 9.53 19.82
C SER A 18 14.06 9.55 19.69
N GLY A 19 14.73 8.50 20.15
CA GLY A 19 16.20 8.39 20.20
C GLY A 19 16.87 8.24 18.83
N ARG A 20 16.50 9.05 17.85
CA ARG A 20 17.14 9.10 16.53
C ARG A 20 18.28 10.13 16.55
N PRO A 21 19.41 9.87 15.89
CA PRO A 21 20.48 10.85 15.79
C PRO A 21 19.92 12.15 15.18
N ALA A 22 20.22 13.28 15.80
CA ALA A 22 19.83 14.58 15.27
C ALA A 22 20.32 14.72 13.82
N LEU A 23 19.44 15.17 12.93
CA LEU A 23 19.82 15.53 11.56
C LEU A 23 21.02 16.47 11.61
N THR A 24 22.05 16.19 10.80
CA THR A 24 23.16 17.11 10.59
C THR A 24 22.62 18.45 10.07
N ASP A 25 23.24 19.57 10.46
CA ASP A 25 22.79 20.92 10.07
C ASP A 25 22.66 21.08 8.53
N GLU A 26 23.53 20.42 7.76
CA GLU A 26 23.47 20.39 6.30
C GLU A 26 22.18 19.76 5.76
N ARG A 27 21.72 18.67 6.39
CA ARG A 27 20.47 17.98 6.03
C ARG A 27 19.24 18.81 6.39
N ARG A 28 19.26 19.48 7.54
CA ARG A 28 18.18 20.39 7.93
C ARG A 28 18.05 21.54 6.92
N LEU A 29 19.16 22.16 6.55
CA LEU A 29 19.18 23.22 5.54
C LEU A 29 18.72 22.73 4.16
N LEU A 30 19.06 21.49 3.79
CA LEU A 30 18.58 20.88 2.54
C LEU A 30 17.06 20.68 2.58
N LEU A 31 16.50 20.17 3.67
CA LEU A 31 15.06 20.00 3.85
C LEU A 31 14.33 21.33 3.78
N GLU A 32 14.81 22.37 4.47
CA GLU A 32 14.24 23.72 4.39
C GLU A 32 14.20 24.24 2.94
N LYS A 33 15.28 24.04 2.19
CA LYS A 33 15.34 24.40 0.77
C LYS A 33 14.35 23.60 -0.07
N LEU A 34 14.19 22.30 0.18
CA LEU A 34 13.22 21.46 -0.52
C LEU A 34 11.79 21.94 -0.24
N PHE A 35 11.45 22.19 1.03
CA PHE A 35 10.12 22.67 1.40
C PHE A 35 9.80 24.08 0.87
N ALA A 36 10.79 24.85 0.41
CA ALA A 36 10.56 26.12 -0.28
C ALA A 36 10.18 25.95 -1.77
N LEU A 37 10.40 24.78 -2.36
CA LEU A 37 10.14 24.52 -3.78
C LEU A 37 8.70 24.01 -4.04
N PRO A 38 8.17 24.19 -5.26
CA PRO A 38 6.99 23.47 -5.73
C PRO A 38 7.22 21.94 -5.75
N GLY A 39 6.15 21.14 -5.60
CA GLY A 39 6.23 19.66 -5.51
C GLY A 39 7.06 19.00 -6.61
N ARG A 40 6.84 19.38 -7.88
CA ARG A 40 7.60 18.85 -9.02
C ARG A 40 9.11 19.15 -8.92
N ASP A 41 9.47 20.32 -8.42
CA ASP A 41 10.87 20.73 -8.30
C ASP A 41 11.57 20.05 -7.13
N ILE A 42 10.84 19.70 -6.07
CA ILE A 42 11.32 18.85 -4.97
C ILE A 42 11.78 17.51 -5.50
N LEU A 43 10.90 16.84 -6.26
CA LEU A 43 11.18 15.51 -6.78
C LEU A 43 12.42 15.54 -7.68
N ASN A 44 12.46 16.48 -8.63
CA ASN A 44 13.61 16.65 -9.51
C ASN A 44 14.89 16.93 -8.72
N LYS A 45 14.82 17.74 -7.65
CA LYS A 45 16.00 18.07 -6.85
C LYS A 45 16.54 16.86 -6.10
N ILE A 46 15.66 16.04 -5.51
CA ILE A 46 16.02 14.82 -4.78
C ILE A 46 16.64 13.80 -5.75
N LEU A 47 16.00 13.55 -6.89
CA LEU A 47 16.47 12.55 -7.88
C LEU A 47 17.82 12.90 -8.52
N ASN A 48 18.26 14.16 -8.45
CA ASN A 48 19.56 14.62 -8.95
C ASN A 48 20.66 14.68 -7.88
N LEU A 49 20.43 14.16 -6.67
CA LEU A 49 21.47 14.00 -5.65
C LEU A 49 22.36 12.80 -5.96
N ASP A 50 23.58 12.79 -5.40
CA ASP A 50 24.52 11.68 -5.59
C ASP A 50 23.99 10.38 -4.97
N ASP A 51 23.34 10.47 -3.81
CA ASP A 51 22.64 9.35 -3.16
C ASP A 51 21.20 9.75 -2.75
N PRO A 52 20.23 9.66 -3.67
CA PRO A 52 18.85 10.06 -3.40
C PRO A 52 18.18 9.14 -2.37
N ARG A 53 18.57 7.86 -2.32
CA ARG A 53 17.98 6.88 -1.41
C ARG A 53 18.44 7.15 0.02
N GLU A 54 19.74 7.32 0.24
CA GLU A 54 20.30 7.62 1.56
C GLU A 54 19.79 8.96 2.10
N MET A 55 19.61 9.95 1.21
CA MET A 55 18.98 11.21 1.57
C MET A 55 17.53 11.02 2.02
N VAL A 56 16.68 10.39 1.20
CA VAL A 56 15.26 10.18 1.52
C VAL A 56 15.09 9.37 2.79
N GLN A 57 15.84 8.27 2.96
CA GLN A 57 15.75 7.43 4.16
C GLN A 57 16.29 8.12 5.41
N GLY A 58 17.14 9.13 5.24
CA GLY A 58 17.62 9.99 6.31
C GLY A 58 16.59 11.02 6.79
N VAL A 59 15.51 11.25 6.04
CA VAL A 59 14.44 12.20 6.42
C VAL A 59 13.57 11.58 7.52
N PRO A 60 13.25 12.32 8.61
CA PRO A 60 12.30 11.89 9.62
C PRO A 60 10.95 11.49 8.98
N CYS A 61 10.22 10.56 9.62
CA CYS A 61 8.98 10.04 9.04
C CYS A 61 7.92 11.14 8.89
N GLU A 62 7.88 12.07 9.84
CA GLU A 62 7.02 13.24 9.87
C GLU A 62 7.29 14.17 8.68
N ASP A 63 8.56 14.49 8.44
CA ASP A 63 8.98 15.34 7.33
C ASP A 63 8.77 14.64 5.99
N PHE A 64 9.02 13.33 5.92
CA PHE A 64 8.74 12.53 4.74
C PHE A 64 7.25 12.56 4.39
N PHE A 65 6.37 12.38 5.37
CA PHE A 65 4.93 12.53 5.18
C PHE A 65 4.58 13.91 4.59
N LEU A 66 5.14 14.99 5.14
CA LEU A 66 4.92 16.35 4.62
C LEU A 66 5.44 16.52 3.18
N LEU A 67 6.57 15.90 2.83
CA LEU A 67 7.08 15.88 1.46
C LEU A 67 6.09 15.21 0.51
N ILE A 68 5.55 14.04 0.88
CA ILE A 68 4.54 13.33 0.10
C ILE A 68 3.29 14.20 -0.12
N LYS A 69 2.77 14.84 0.92
CA LYS A 69 1.60 15.74 0.78
C LYS A 69 1.90 16.96 -0.09
N LYS A 70 3.14 17.47 -0.06
CA LYS A 70 3.56 18.63 -0.85
C LYS A 70 3.79 18.29 -2.33
N VAL A 71 4.31 17.10 -2.62
CA VAL A 71 4.47 16.59 -4.00
C VAL A 71 3.13 16.20 -4.59
N GLY A 72 2.25 15.61 -3.78
CA GLY A 72 1.00 15.01 -4.22
C GLY A 72 1.14 13.49 -4.33
N GLU A 73 0.11 12.76 -3.92
CA GLU A 73 0.13 11.30 -3.77
C GLU A 73 0.46 10.59 -5.10
N GLU A 74 -0.19 10.97 -6.19
CA GLU A 74 0.01 10.37 -7.52
C GLU A 74 1.43 10.60 -8.07
N ASP A 75 2.02 11.75 -7.77
CA ASP A 75 3.35 12.13 -8.25
C ASP A 75 4.48 11.64 -7.33
N SER A 76 4.14 10.91 -6.26
CA SER A 76 5.07 10.54 -5.20
C SER A 76 5.69 9.15 -5.35
N VAL A 77 5.34 8.37 -6.39
CA VAL A 77 5.82 7.00 -6.59
C VAL A 77 7.34 6.88 -6.50
N ALA A 78 8.07 7.81 -7.13
CA ALA A 78 9.54 7.82 -7.10
C ALA A 78 10.10 8.13 -5.69
N LEU A 79 9.41 8.90 -4.86
CA LEU A 79 9.80 9.08 -3.45
C LEU A 79 9.50 7.83 -2.62
N LEU A 80 8.35 7.18 -2.86
CA LEU A 80 7.97 5.94 -2.19
C LEU A 80 8.98 4.82 -2.48
N GLU A 81 9.52 4.74 -3.70
CA GLU A 81 10.54 3.76 -4.08
C GLU A 81 11.85 3.95 -3.30
N LEU A 82 12.22 5.19 -2.98
CA LEU A 82 13.42 5.53 -2.22
C LEU A 82 13.24 5.34 -0.71
N ALA A 83 12.01 5.49 -0.22
CA ALA A 83 11.70 5.48 1.20
C ALA A 83 12.07 4.18 1.93
N SER A 84 12.24 4.26 3.25
CA SER A 84 12.40 3.11 4.12
C SER A 84 11.05 2.41 4.36
N VAL A 85 11.06 1.28 5.07
CA VAL A 85 9.81 0.62 5.51
C VAL A 85 9.14 1.42 6.64
N ASP A 86 9.92 1.96 7.58
CA ASP A 86 9.41 2.82 8.67
C ASP A 86 8.67 4.05 8.15
N GLN A 87 9.16 4.64 7.05
CA GLN A 87 8.51 5.77 6.40
C GLN A 87 7.18 5.36 5.74
N TRP A 88 7.11 4.17 5.13
CA TRP A 88 5.86 3.62 4.62
C TRP A 88 4.85 3.35 5.73
N GLN A 89 5.29 2.73 6.82
CA GLN A 89 4.44 2.45 7.99
C GLN A 89 3.82 3.74 8.53
N TYR A 90 4.66 4.75 8.81
CA TYR A 90 4.18 6.04 9.32
C TYR A 90 3.22 6.74 8.36
N LEU A 91 3.51 6.71 7.05
CA LEU A 91 2.64 7.28 6.03
C LEU A 91 1.27 6.60 6.02
N LEU A 92 1.25 5.27 6.00
CA LEU A 92 0.02 4.49 6.00
C LEU A 92 -0.80 4.72 7.27
N ASP A 93 -0.16 4.73 8.44
CA ASP A 93 -0.83 4.96 9.74
C ASP A 93 -1.60 6.29 9.80
N LEU A 94 -1.19 7.29 9.02
CA LEU A 94 -1.88 8.58 8.94
C LEU A 94 -2.93 8.64 7.82
N GLU A 95 -2.71 7.92 6.71
CA GLU A 95 -3.49 8.13 5.49
C GLU A 95 -4.70 7.20 5.37
N ILE A 96 -4.63 5.96 5.87
CA ILE A 96 -5.64 4.94 5.56
C ILE A 96 -6.84 4.93 6.51
N TRP A 97 -6.88 5.84 7.48
CA TRP A 97 -7.89 5.87 8.52
C TRP A 97 -8.84 7.05 8.35
N GLU A 98 -10.14 6.76 8.37
CA GLU A 98 -11.20 7.75 8.57
C GLU A 98 -11.74 7.63 10.00
N LYS A 99 -11.28 8.51 10.89
CA LYS A 99 -11.53 8.44 12.34
C LYS A 99 -11.01 7.11 12.91
N ASP A 100 -11.92 6.21 13.30
CA ASP A 100 -11.61 4.93 13.93
C ASP A 100 -11.82 3.73 12.97
N ARG A 101 -12.02 4.00 11.67
CA ARG A 101 -12.28 2.95 10.66
C ARG A 101 -11.28 3.05 9.52
N LEU A 102 -10.89 1.90 9.00
CA LEU A 102 -10.08 1.83 7.80
C LEU A 102 -10.92 2.27 6.58
N ASP A 103 -10.40 3.25 5.83
CA ASP A 103 -10.94 3.66 4.54
C ASP A 103 -10.43 2.70 3.45
N ILE A 104 -11.28 1.78 3.02
CA ILE A 104 -10.92 0.75 2.03
C ILE A 104 -10.57 1.36 0.66
N PRO A 105 -11.36 2.30 0.10
CA PRO A 105 -10.96 3.01 -1.12
C PRO A 105 -9.58 3.68 -1.02
N HIS A 106 -9.31 4.43 0.05
CA HIS A 106 -8.03 5.14 0.20
C HIS A 106 -6.87 4.16 0.42
N ALA A 107 -7.07 3.11 1.23
CA ALA A 107 -6.09 2.04 1.40
C ALA A 107 -5.78 1.32 0.07
N SER A 108 -6.79 1.05 -0.77
CA SER A 108 -6.60 0.42 -2.08
C SER A 108 -5.75 1.30 -3.02
N ARG A 109 -5.97 2.62 -2.97
CA ARG A 109 -5.14 3.59 -3.70
C ARG A 109 -3.69 3.55 -3.23
N TRP A 110 -3.45 3.59 -1.93
CA TRP A 110 -2.09 3.49 -1.38
C TRP A 110 -1.42 2.16 -1.70
N MET A 111 -2.14 1.03 -1.64
CA MET A 111 -1.60 -0.26 -2.08
C MET A 111 -1.19 -0.24 -3.55
N SER A 112 -1.96 0.44 -4.42
CA SER A 112 -1.60 0.63 -5.83
C SER A 112 -0.34 1.48 -6.00
N LEU A 113 -0.20 2.58 -5.25
CA LEU A 113 0.99 3.46 -5.30
C LEU A 113 2.25 2.74 -4.77
N LEU A 114 2.13 2.03 -3.64
CA LEU A 114 3.23 1.25 -3.07
C LEU A 114 3.63 0.07 -3.95
N LYS A 115 2.66 -0.58 -4.60
CA LYS A 115 2.91 -1.62 -5.62
C LYS A 115 3.70 -1.06 -6.80
N GLN A 116 3.37 0.14 -7.26
CA GLN A 116 4.09 0.81 -8.35
C GLN A 116 5.51 1.18 -7.93
N ALA A 117 5.69 1.61 -6.67
CA ALA A 117 7.00 1.97 -6.12
C ALA A 117 7.91 0.74 -5.95
N ASP A 118 7.44 -0.30 -5.24
CA ASP A 118 8.14 -1.58 -5.10
C ASP A 118 7.18 -2.66 -4.60
N CYS A 119 6.67 -3.48 -5.53
CA CYS A 119 5.73 -4.56 -5.21
C CYS A 119 6.32 -5.63 -4.27
N ARG A 120 7.62 -5.98 -4.41
CA ARG A 120 8.23 -7.01 -3.54
C ARG A 120 8.41 -6.48 -2.13
N LYS A 121 8.84 -5.22 -1.98
CA LYS A 121 8.91 -4.56 -0.66
C LYS A 121 7.53 -4.47 -0.02
N LEU A 122 6.50 -4.12 -0.79
CA LEU A 122 5.11 -4.12 -0.32
C LEU A 122 4.68 -5.49 0.19
N VAL A 123 4.89 -6.55 -0.58
CA VAL A 123 4.54 -7.91 -0.19
C VAL A 123 5.27 -8.36 1.08
N LYS A 124 6.57 -8.08 1.19
CA LYS A 124 7.33 -8.40 2.41
C LYS A 124 6.75 -7.70 3.64
N TRP A 125 6.42 -6.41 3.51
CA TRP A 125 5.78 -5.64 4.56
C TRP A 125 4.38 -6.17 4.89
N LEU A 126 3.55 -6.52 3.89
CA LEU A 126 2.23 -7.13 4.09
C LEU A 126 2.30 -8.50 4.79
N PHE A 127 3.40 -9.23 4.67
CA PHE A 127 3.63 -10.48 5.40
C PHE A 127 4.23 -10.29 6.82
N SER A 128 4.52 -9.06 7.22
CA SER A 128 5.14 -8.73 8.50
C SER A 128 4.35 -7.63 9.20
N GLU A 129 4.85 -6.39 9.24
CA GLU A 129 4.19 -5.30 9.99
C GLU A 129 2.80 -4.97 9.44
N GLY A 130 2.60 -5.12 8.12
CA GLY A 130 1.34 -4.90 7.42
C GLY A 130 0.35 -6.07 7.45
N GLN A 131 0.61 -7.15 8.21
CA GLN A 131 -0.23 -8.37 8.17
C GLN A 131 -1.71 -8.12 8.48
N TYR A 132 -2.01 -7.26 9.46
CA TYR A 132 -3.39 -6.94 9.81
C TYR A 132 -4.09 -6.11 8.72
N LEU A 133 -3.36 -5.18 8.10
CA LEU A 133 -3.86 -4.42 6.96
C LEU A 133 -4.15 -5.38 5.80
N ALA A 134 -3.22 -6.29 5.48
CA ALA A 134 -3.40 -7.28 4.42
C ALA A 134 -4.68 -8.11 4.63
N HIS A 135 -4.86 -8.69 5.82
CA HIS A 135 -6.05 -9.49 6.13
C HIS A 135 -7.32 -8.67 6.00
N TYR A 136 -7.39 -7.52 6.66
CA TYR A 136 -8.63 -6.74 6.70
C TYR A 136 -8.97 -6.13 5.34
N HIS A 137 -7.96 -5.62 4.62
CA HIS A 137 -8.15 -5.05 3.28
C HIS A 137 -8.59 -6.11 2.28
N PHE A 138 -7.89 -7.25 2.21
CA PHE A 138 -8.26 -8.31 1.28
C PHE A 138 -9.60 -8.97 1.63
N PHE A 139 -9.93 -9.10 2.91
CA PHE A 139 -11.27 -9.56 3.32
C PHE A 139 -12.39 -8.67 2.79
N ARG A 140 -12.12 -7.37 2.58
CA ARG A 140 -13.10 -6.40 2.09
C ARG A 140 -13.06 -6.17 0.58
N THR A 141 -12.02 -6.65 -0.11
CA THR A 141 -11.77 -6.34 -1.53
C THR A 141 -11.62 -7.57 -2.41
N LEU A 142 -11.38 -8.74 -1.82
CA LEU A 142 -11.30 -10.02 -2.50
C LEU A 142 -12.48 -10.91 -2.11
N GLU A 143 -12.93 -11.66 -3.09
CA GLU A 143 -13.76 -12.84 -2.89
C GLU A 143 -12.91 -14.07 -3.16
N VAL A 144 -12.90 -15.00 -2.21
CA VAL A 144 -12.06 -16.21 -2.25
C VAL A 144 -12.94 -17.43 -2.14
N VAL A 145 -12.85 -18.31 -3.13
CA VAL A 145 -13.53 -19.60 -3.20
C VAL A 145 -12.49 -20.71 -3.16
N VAL A 146 -12.72 -21.72 -2.32
CA VAL A 146 -11.85 -22.90 -2.20
C VAL A 146 -12.53 -24.09 -2.86
N ILE A 147 -11.88 -24.66 -3.86
CA ILE A 147 -12.33 -25.88 -4.54
C ILE A 147 -11.39 -27.02 -4.13
N ASN A 148 -11.92 -27.99 -3.40
CA ASN A 148 -11.14 -29.12 -2.87
C ASN A 148 -11.30 -30.42 -3.66
N ASP A 149 -12.27 -30.48 -4.58
CA ASP A 149 -12.52 -31.67 -5.38
C ASP A 149 -11.85 -31.55 -6.75
N LYS A 150 -10.91 -32.44 -7.03
CA LYS A 150 -10.16 -32.47 -8.30
C LYS A 150 -10.94 -33.16 -9.41
N ASP A 151 -11.97 -33.92 -9.07
CA ASP A 151 -12.78 -34.68 -10.02
C ASP A 151 -14.01 -33.89 -10.49
N GLU A 152 -14.26 -32.73 -9.89
CA GLU A 152 -15.35 -31.83 -10.25
C GLU A 152 -14.84 -30.70 -11.16
N VAL A 153 -15.27 -30.70 -12.42
CA VAL A 153 -15.08 -29.56 -13.31
C VAL A 153 -16.13 -28.52 -12.94
N PHE A 154 -15.69 -27.42 -12.34
CA PHE A 154 -16.52 -26.25 -12.13
C PHE A 154 -16.25 -25.24 -13.24
N ASP A 155 -17.30 -24.80 -13.91
CA ASP A 155 -17.22 -23.58 -14.70
C ASP A 155 -17.13 -22.40 -13.73
N ILE A 156 -15.94 -21.83 -13.68
CA ILE A 156 -15.60 -20.75 -12.78
C ILE A 156 -16.30 -19.47 -13.28
N PRO A 157 -17.04 -18.73 -12.43
CA PRO A 157 -17.67 -17.48 -12.84
C PRO A 157 -16.68 -16.47 -13.39
N GLU A 158 -17.15 -15.57 -14.25
CA GLU A 158 -16.31 -14.54 -14.84
C GLU A 158 -15.66 -13.65 -13.78
N GLY A 159 -14.39 -13.29 -14.00
CA GLY A 159 -13.63 -12.40 -13.13
C GLY A 159 -12.81 -13.09 -12.05
N PHE A 160 -13.01 -14.39 -11.82
CA PHE A 160 -12.13 -15.19 -10.99
C PHE A 160 -10.85 -15.60 -11.73
N PHE A 161 -9.76 -15.71 -10.98
CA PHE A 161 -8.52 -16.31 -11.42
C PHE A 161 -7.97 -17.23 -10.31
N SER A 162 -7.09 -18.16 -10.68
CA SER A 162 -6.40 -19.00 -9.71
C SER A 162 -4.92 -19.13 -10.10
N LEU A 163 -4.08 -19.32 -9.08
CA LEU A 163 -2.64 -19.56 -9.24
C LEU A 163 -2.27 -21.04 -9.01
N ASP A 164 -3.11 -21.78 -8.28
CA ASP A 164 -2.85 -23.17 -7.85
C ASP A 164 -4.01 -24.13 -8.12
N ASN A 165 -5.08 -23.65 -8.77
CA ASN A 165 -6.34 -24.35 -9.04
C ASN A 165 -7.07 -24.84 -7.77
N VAL A 166 -6.71 -24.31 -6.60
CA VAL A 166 -7.37 -24.59 -5.32
C VAL A 166 -8.08 -23.34 -4.82
N PHE A 167 -7.38 -22.20 -4.82
CA PHE A 167 -7.96 -20.91 -4.44
C PHE A 167 -8.33 -20.13 -5.69
N TYR A 168 -9.62 -19.83 -5.83
CA TYR A 168 -10.15 -18.96 -6.86
C TYR A 168 -10.46 -17.60 -6.25
N ILE A 169 -9.90 -16.55 -6.85
CA ILE A 169 -9.90 -15.21 -6.30
C ILE A 169 -10.57 -14.27 -7.30
N ARG A 170 -11.48 -13.43 -6.85
CA ARG A 170 -12.06 -12.34 -7.63
C ARG A 170 -11.85 -11.02 -6.89
N VAL A 171 -11.37 -10.01 -7.60
CA VAL A 171 -11.24 -8.65 -7.07
C VAL A 171 -12.58 -7.94 -7.24
N LEU A 172 -13.16 -7.44 -6.14
CA LEU A 172 -14.50 -6.88 -6.12
C LEU A 172 -14.60 -5.54 -6.87
N ASP A 173 -13.55 -4.73 -6.81
CA ASP A 173 -13.47 -3.45 -7.52
C ASP A 173 -12.63 -3.59 -8.81
N PRO A 174 -13.25 -3.50 -10.00
CA PRO A 174 -12.54 -3.60 -11.26
C PRO A 174 -11.42 -2.57 -11.44
N GLN A 175 -11.52 -1.40 -10.80
CA GLN A 175 -10.50 -0.35 -10.86
C GLN A 175 -9.15 -0.84 -10.31
N TYR A 176 -9.17 -1.67 -9.27
CA TYR A 176 -7.98 -2.17 -8.60
C TYR A 176 -7.58 -3.59 -9.03
N ARG A 177 -8.31 -4.19 -9.99
CA ARG A 177 -8.10 -5.58 -10.40
C ARG A 177 -6.65 -5.87 -10.77
N GLU A 178 -6.07 -5.09 -11.69
CA GLU A 178 -4.69 -5.31 -12.15
C GLU A 178 -3.67 -5.19 -11.00
N SER A 179 -3.80 -4.14 -10.18
CA SER A 179 -2.91 -3.93 -9.05
C SER A 179 -3.01 -5.05 -8.03
N MET A 180 -4.23 -5.50 -7.71
CA MET A 180 -4.49 -6.53 -6.73
C MET A 180 -4.04 -7.91 -7.22
N GLU A 181 -4.33 -8.27 -8.47
CA GLU A 181 -3.84 -9.50 -9.08
C GLU A 181 -2.31 -9.56 -9.07
N ASN A 182 -1.64 -8.44 -9.34
CA ASN A 182 -0.18 -8.37 -9.27
C ASN A 182 0.33 -8.62 -7.84
N ILE A 183 -0.23 -7.91 -6.84
CA ILE A 183 0.15 -8.10 -5.42
C ILE A 183 -0.02 -9.57 -5.02
N VAL A 184 -1.18 -10.16 -5.30
CA VAL A 184 -1.51 -11.56 -4.98
C VAL A 184 -0.53 -12.53 -5.65
N ARG A 185 -0.17 -12.31 -6.92
CA ARG A 185 0.85 -13.13 -7.61
C ARG A 185 2.22 -13.01 -6.95
N VAL A 186 2.66 -11.79 -6.63
CA VAL A 186 3.95 -11.59 -5.94
C VAL A 186 3.93 -12.19 -4.53
N MET A 187 2.80 -12.20 -3.83
CA MET A 187 2.65 -12.89 -2.55
C MET A 187 2.85 -14.39 -2.67
N ALA A 188 2.25 -15.03 -3.69
CA ALA A 188 2.44 -16.46 -3.95
C ALA A 188 3.89 -16.79 -4.32
N ASP A 189 4.54 -15.94 -5.12
CA ASP A 189 5.95 -16.10 -5.51
C ASP A 189 6.92 -15.90 -4.32
N GLU A 190 6.60 -15.00 -3.38
CA GLU A 190 7.47 -14.69 -2.23
C GLU A 190 7.35 -15.75 -1.12
N ASP A 191 6.13 -16.15 -0.74
CA ASP A 191 5.90 -17.20 0.26
C ASP A 191 4.53 -17.87 0.02
N LEU A 192 4.53 -18.98 -0.72
CA LEU A 192 3.33 -19.73 -1.05
C LEU A 192 2.56 -20.19 0.21
N THR A 193 3.26 -20.54 1.29
CA THR A 193 2.61 -21.03 2.52
C THR A 193 1.87 -19.91 3.24
N ARG A 194 2.50 -18.73 3.39
CA ARG A 194 1.82 -17.57 3.99
C ARG A 194 0.69 -17.05 3.11
N TYR A 195 0.87 -17.06 1.78
CA TYR A 195 -0.17 -16.73 0.82
C TYR A 195 -1.39 -17.64 0.98
N GLN A 196 -1.20 -18.96 0.99
CA GLN A 196 -2.30 -19.92 1.17
C GLN A 196 -2.98 -19.78 2.53
N ALA A 197 -2.20 -19.56 3.60
CA ALA A 197 -2.74 -19.33 4.94
C ALA A 197 -3.61 -18.07 5.00
N LEU A 198 -3.18 -16.98 4.35
CA LEU A 198 -3.96 -15.76 4.21
C LEU A 198 -5.26 -16.04 3.47
N LEU A 199 -5.21 -16.63 2.27
CA LEU A 199 -6.43 -16.91 1.49
C LEU A 199 -7.40 -17.84 2.20
N LEU A 200 -6.88 -18.85 2.91
CA LEU A 200 -7.70 -19.72 3.73
C LEU A 200 -8.39 -18.95 4.87
N GLY A 201 -7.71 -17.96 5.46
CA GLY A 201 -8.29 -17.05 6.45
C GLY A 201 -9.33 -16.08 5.87
N LEU A 202 -9.25 -15.78 4.56
CA LEU A 202 -10.23 -14.96 3.84
C LEU A 202 -11.43 -15.76 3.35
N ALA A 203 -11.25 -17.06 3.10
CA ALA A 203 -12.29 -17.96 2.63
C ALA A 203 -13.42 -18.08 3.67
N GLY A 204 -14.53 -17.37 3.42
CA GLY A 204 -15.77 -17.51 4.17
C GLY A 204 -16.63 -18.67 3.67
N VAL A 205 -17.80 -18.87 4.28
CA VAL A 205 -18.84 -19.75 3.72
C VAL A 205 -19.21 -19.22 2.34
N LEU A 206 -19.16 -20.10 1.33
CA LEU A 206 -19.61 -19.80 -0.03
C LEU A 206 -20.98 -19.11 0.01
N PRO A 207 -21.13 -17.89 -0.54
CA PRO A 207 -22.45 -17.31 -0.71
C PRO A 207 -23.29 -18.25 -1.57
N ALA A 208 -24.51 -18.55 -1.15
CA ALA A 208 -25.40 -19.48 -1.87
C ALA A 208 -25.58 -19.10 -3.35
N GLU A 209 -25.48 -17.81 -3.68
CA GLU A 209 -25.55 -17.26 -5.04
C GLU A 209 -24.38 -17.73 -5.92
N VAL A 210 -23.17 -17.77 -5.34
CA VAL A 210 -21.95 -18.23 -6.02
C VAL A 210 -21.99 -19.75 -6.17
N GLU A 211 -22.43 -20.44 -5.12
CA GLU A 211 -22.61 -21.88 -5.14
C GLU A 211 -23.63 -22.30 -6.20
N GLU A 212 -24.80 -21.65 -6.24
CA GLU A 212 -25.83 -21.88 -7.27
C GLU A 212 -25.33 -21.60 -8.69
N GLU A 213 -24.56 -20.52 -8.89
CA GLU A 213 -23.99 -20.23 -10.21
C GLU A 213 -22.97 -21.30 -10.63
N MET A 214 -22.11 -21.73 -9.72
CA MET A 214 -21.17 -22.82 -9.99
C MET A 214 -21.88 -24.15 -10.28
N TYR A 215 -23.03 -24.42 -9.64
CA TYR A 215 -23.87 -25.57 -9.96
C TYR A 215 -24.60 -25.43 -11.30
N ARG A 216 -25.01 -24.22 -11.69
CA ARG A 216 -25.67 -23.97 -12.99
C ARG A 216 -24.77 -24.21 -14.18
N LEU A 217 -23.49 -23.90 -14.02
CA LEU A 217 -22.50 -23.99 -15.09
C LEU A 217 -21.83 -25.39 -15.16
N ARG A 218 -22.36 -26.37 -14.44
CA ARG A 218 -21.81 -27.72 -14.33
C ARG A 218 -22.25 -28.67 -15.46
#